data_AF-A0A7W1HBV0-F1
#
_entry.id   AF-A0A7W1HBV0-F1
#
_cell.length_a   1.000
_cell.length_b   1.000
_cell.length_c   1.000
_cell.angle_alpha   90.00
_cell.angle_beta   90.00
_cell.angle_gamma   90.00
#
_symmetry.space_group_name_H-M   'P 1'
#
loop_
_entity.id
_entity.type
_entity.pdbx_description
1 polymer ?
#
loop_
_entity_poly.entity_id
_entity_poly.type
_entity_poly.pdbx_seq_one_letter_code
_entity_poly.pdbx_strand_id
1 'polypeptide(L)' 'MQLPTQVAYVVIGAGVHGLSTAWHLAKELKVRGRGSGEDVIVLDKTGV' A
#
# COMPACT_ATOMS: atom_id res chain seq x y z
N MET A 1 -3.62 9.78 12.03
CA MET A 1 -2.29 9.29 11.62
C MET A 1 -1.60 10.38 10.82
N GLN A 2 -0.29 10.54 10.94
CA GLN A 2 0.47 11.38 10.00
C GLN A 2 0.83 10.54 8.79
N LEU A 3 0.64 11.09 7.59
CA LEU A 3 1.12 10.48 6.37
C LEU A 3 2.65 10.56 6.35
N PRO A 4 3.35 9.50 5.93
CA PRO A 4 4.79 9.59 5.77
C PRO A 4 5.11 10.59 4.66
N THR A 5 6.25 11.26 4.78
CA THR A 5 6.75 12.20 3.77
C THR A 5 7.18 11.51 2.47
N GLN A 6 7.41 10.20 2.53
CA GLN A 6 7.84 9.35 1.42
C GLN A 6 7.34 7.93 1.65
N VAL A 7 6.96 7.25 0.57
CA VAL A 7 6.66 5.81 0.55
C VAL A 7 7.11 5.22 -0.79
N ALA A 8 7.47 3.93 -0.82
CA ALA A 8 7.96 3.28 -2.03
C ALA A 8 6.83 3.02 -3.03
N TYR A 9 5.64 2.66 -2.55
CA TYR A 9 4.47 2.36 -3.38
C TYR A 9 3.22 3.06 -2.88
N VAL A 10 2.47 3.64 -3.80
CA VAL A 10 1.15 4.24 -3.55
C VAL A 10 0.12 3.60 -4.47
N VAL A 11 -0.96 3.09 -3.89
CA VAL A 11 -2.15 2.63 -4.61
C VAL A 11 -3.26 3.67 -4.42
N ILE A 12 -3.85 4.13 -5.52
CA ILE A 12 -4.93 5.13 -5.49
C ILE A 12 -6.27 4.42 -5.70
N GLY A 13 -7.16 4.57 -4.72
CA GLY A 13 -8.49 3.96 -4.62
C GLY A 13 -8.52 2.80 -3.63
N ALA A 14 -9.35 2.89 -2.59
CA ALA A 14 -9.57 1.82 -1.60
C ALA A 14 -10.79 0.93 -1.94
N GLY A 15 -11.13 0.82 -3.22
CA GLY A 15 -12.08 -0.19 -3.71
C GLY A 15 -11.47 -1.59 -3.72
N VAL A 16 -12.28 -2.63 -4.01
CA VAL A 16 -11.84 -4.04 -4.00
C VAL A 16 -10.58 -4.30 -4.83
N HIS A 17 -10.47 -3.68 -6.00
CA HIS A 17 -9.30 -3.82 -6.88
C HIS A 17 -8.04 -3.18 -6.27
N GLY A 18 -8.18 -1.99 -5.69
CA GLY A 18 -7.06 -1.28 -5.08
C GLY A 18 -6.56 -1.98 -3.81
N LEU A 19 -7.47 -2.39 -2.93
CA LEU A 19 -7.13 -3.16 -1.73
C LEU A 19 -6.51 -4.52 -2.08
N SER A 20 -7.06 -5.23 -3.07
CA SER A 20 -6.49 -6.50 -3.55
C SER A 20 -5.08 -6.29 -4.14
N THR A 21 -4.88 -5.20 -4.89
CA THR A 21 -3.56 -4.84 -5.44
C THR A 21 -2.55 -4.55 -4.34
N ALA A 22 -2.91 -3.70 -3.38
CA ALA A 22 -2.04 -3.35 -2.25
C ALA A 22 -1.67 -4.58 -1.41
N TRP A 23 -2.66 -5.44 -1.11
CA TRP A 23 -2.45 -6.67 -0.36
C TRP A 23 -1.48 -7.63 -1.06
N HIS A 24 -1.71 -7.93 -2.34
CA HIS A 24 -0.84 -8.85 -3.07
C HIS A 24 0.57 -8.26 -3.28
N LEU A 25 0.68 -6.95 -3.51
CA LEU A 25 1.96 -6.27 -3.60
C LEU A 25 2.74 -6.37 -2.29
N ALA A 26 2.14 -5.98 -1.17
CA ALA A 26 2.77 -6.05 0.15
C ALA A 26 3.17 -7.48 0.53
N LYS A 27 2.29 -8.46 0.24
CA LYS A 27 2.56 -9.89 0.47
C LYS A 27 3.77 -10.36 -0.34
N GLU A 28 3.85 -10.03 -1.62
CA GLU A 28 4.96 -10.43 -2.49
C GLU A 28 6.28 -9.76 -2.08
N LEU A 29 6.26 -8.48 -1.75
CA LEU A 29 7.44 -7.75 -1.26
C LEU A 29 7.99 -8.36 0.03
N LYS A 30 7.09 -8.73 0.95
CA LYS A 30 7.46 -9.44 2.18
C LYS A 30 8.07 -10.81 1.91
N VAL A 31 7.45 -11.62 1.05
CA VAL A 31 7.98 -12.95 0.66
C VAL A 31 9.36 -12.84 0.02
N ARG A 32 9.61 -11.79 -0.77
CA ARG A 32 10.91 -11.53 -1.41
C ARG A 32 11.94 -10.89 -0.49
N GLY A 33 11.61 -10.57 0.76
CA GLY A 33 12.49 -9.84 1.68
C GLY A 33 12.79 -8.41 1.24
N ARG A 34 11.90 -7.80 0.45
CA ARG A 34 12.04 -6.44 -0.12
C ARG A 34 11.15 -5.39 0.54
N GLY A 35 10.32 -5.78 1.49
CA GLY A 35 9.39 -4.90 2.20
C GLY A 35 8.82 -5.57 3.45
N SER A 36 8.22 -4.77 4.32
CA SER A 36 7.51 -5.22 5.53
C SER A 36 5.99 -5.22 5.32
N GLY A 37 5.51 -4.54 4.27
CA GLY A 37 4.13 -4.19 4.00
C GLY A 37 3.82 -2.72 4.31
N GLU A 38 4.61 -2.06 5.16
CA GLU A 38 4.49 -0.62 5.47
C GLU A 38 4.99 0.27 4.32
N ASP A 39 5.68 -0.33 3.37
CA ASP A 39 6.18 0.26 2.13
C ASP A 39 5.09 0.49 1.06
N VAL A 40 3.84 0.09 1.33
CA VAL A 40 2.67 0.29 0.46
C VAL A 40 1.60 1.10 1.18
N ILE A 41 1.23 2.27 0.63
CA ILE A 41 0.10 3.08 1.12
C ILE A 41 -1.06 3.04 0.13
N VAL A 42 -2.28 2.94 0.65
CA VAL A 42 -3.52 3.09 -0.13
C VAL A 42 -4.12 4.46 0.17
N LEU A 43 -4.35 5.28 -0.86
CA LEU A 43 -5.03 6.56 -0.74
C LEU A 43 -6.42 6.44 -1.35
N ASP A 44 -7.45 6.95 -0.68
CA ASP A 44 -8.80 7.07 -1.24
C ASP A 44 -9.28 8.53 -1.17
N LYS A 45 -10.29 8.88 -1.97
CA LYS A 45 -10.92 10.21 -1.88
C LYS A 45 -11.59 10.45 -0.52
N THR A 46 -11.96 9.38 0.18
CA THR A 46 -12.57 9.43 1.50
C THR A 46 -11.55 9.54 2.64
N GLY A 47 -10.27 9.36 2.34
CA GLY A 47 -9.19 9.38 3.33
C GLY A 47 -8.05 8.44 2.96
N VAL A 48 -7.13 8.29 3.90
CA VAL A 48 -6.01 7.34 3.83
C VAL A 48 -6.17 6.34 4.96
#